data_AF-A0A2N1Q867-F1
#
_entry.id   AF-A0A2N1Q867-F1
#
_cell.length_a   1.000
_cell.length_b   1.000
_cell.length_c   1.000
_cell.angle_alpha   90.00
_cell.angle_beta   90.00
_cell.angle_gamma   90.00
#
_symmetry.space_group_name_H-M   'P 1'
#
loop_
_entity.id
_entity.type
_entity.pdbx_description
1 polymer ?
#
loop_
_entity_poly.entity_id
_entity_poly.type
_entity_poly.pdbx_seq_one_letter_code
_entity_poly.pdbx_strand_id
1 'polypeptide(L)'
;MKTWLKELERELKKRFYLKEVEDILSYYEEMIQERIDSGEDIDDILSDYDPKEIAKSMTTDVVMKRANDTYTTIAKSSKQLMLFLLSTPLLIPLGFAYIIILIVFGSIMISLVSVVFASLVAMIGIFINMYQSGLGQNEILAIIGVSLIVFSFLILITLWLYQAIRRLAKSLIQFFSKLAKDKEGKR
;
A
#
# COMPACT_ATOMS: atom_id res chain seq x y z
N MET A 1 -1.86 -27.28 -22.75
CA MET A 1 -0.81 -26.34 -22.26
C MET A 1 -0.94 -24.90 -22.77
N LYS A 2 -0.60 -24.58 -24.04
CA LYS A 2 -0.50 -23.18 -24.53
C LYS A 2 -1.79 -22.35 -24.36
N THR A 3 -2.95 -22.96 -24.56
CA THR A 3 -4.24 -22.29 -24.39
C THR A 3 -4.52 -21.96 -22.91
N TRP A 4 -4.20 -22.89 -22.01
CA TRP A 4 -4.36 -22.70 -20.56
C TRP A 4 -3.40 -21.63 -20.02
N LEU A 5 -2.13 -21.64 -20.43
CA LEU A 5 -1.17 -20.59 -20.04
C LEU A 5 -1.59 -19.19 -20.51
N LYS A 6 -2.16 -19.08 -21.71
CA LYS A 6 -2.75 -17.81 -22.19
C LYS A 6 -3.94 -17.35 -21.35
N GLU A 7 -4.75 -18.29 -20.87
CA GLU A 7 -5.87 -17.97 -19.99
C GLU A 7 -5.39 -17.52 -18.61
N LEU A 8 -4.40 -18.22 -18.04
CA LEU A 8 -3.73 -17.81 -16.81
C LEU A 8 -3.08 -16.43 -16.95
N GLU A 9 -2.33 -16.19 -18.01
CA GLU A 9 -1.73 -14.89 -18.33
C GLU A 9 -2.79 -13.78 -18.37
N ARG A 10 -3.93 -14.04 -19.02
CA ARG A 10 -5.05 -13.10 -19.10
C ARG A 10 -5.64 -12.78 -17.72
N GLU A 11 -5.79 -13.76 -16.84
CA GLU A 11 -6.30 -13.53 -15.49
C GLU A 11 -5.28 -12.82 -14.59
N LEU A 12 -3.99 -13.18 -14.70
CA LEU A 12 -2.90 -12.56 -13.94
C LEU A 12 -2.68 -11.10 -14.34
N LYS A 13 -2.71 -10.77 -15.64
CA LYS A 13 -2.57 -9.39 -16.16
C LYS A 13 -3.62 -8.40 -15.64
N LYS A 14 -4.78 -8.90 -15.18
CA LYS A 14 -5.82 -8.04 -14.56
C LYS A 14 -5.38 -7.50 -13.20
N ARG A 15 -4.42 -8.15 -12.54
CA ARG A 15 -4.05 -7.88 -11.14
C ARG A 15 -2.56 -7.53 -11.02
N PHE A 16 -1.68 -8.28 -11.65
CA PHE A 16 -0.24 -8.20 -11.40
C PHE A 16 0.51 -7.33 -12.41
N TYR A 17 1.74 -6.93 -12.07
CA TYR A 17 2.65 -6.28 -13.02
C TYR A 17 3.26 -7.32 -13.97
N LEU A 18 3.72 -6.91 -15.16
CA LEU A 18 4.22 -7.84 -16.18
C LEU A 18 5.29 -8.82 -15.66
N LYS A 19 6.29 -8.32 -14.93
CA LYS A 19 7.32 -9.16 -14.31
C LYS A 19 6.75 -10.20 -13.35
N GLU A 20 5.76 -9.80 -12.53
CA GLU A 20 5.09 -10.72 -11.61
C GLU A 20 4.26 -11.77 -12.36
N VAL A 21 3.67 -11.39 -13.50
CA VAL A 21 2.94 -12.34 -14.37
C VAL A 21 3.91 -13.37 -14.95
N GLU A 22 5.05 -12.92 -15.47
CA GLU A 22 6.09 -13.79 -16.03
C GLU A 22 6.64 -14.77 -14.99
N ASP A 23 6.95 -14.29 -13.78
CA ASP A 23 7.45 -15.13 -12.68
C ASP A 23 6.42 -16.23 -12.31
N ILE A 24 5.13 -15.90 -12.26
CA ILE A 24 4.07 -16.87 -11.95
C ILE A 24 3.87 -17.86 -13.10
N LEU A 25 3.89 -17.38 -14.35
CA LEU A 25 3.75 -18.25 -15.51
C LEU A 25 4.90 -19.27 -15.58
N SER A 26 6.13 -18.83 -15.38
CA SER A 26 7.31 -19.72 -15.35
C SER A 26 7.17 -20.79 -14.28
N TYR A 27 6.75 -20.41 -13.06
CA TYR A 27 6.55 -21.36 -11.97
C TYR A 27 5.51 -22.45 -12.30
N TYR A 28 4.35 -22.06 -12.85
CA TYR A 28 3.32 -23.04 -13.21
C TYR A 28 3.70 -23.85 -14.45
N GLU A 29 4.42 -23.28 -15.41
CA GLU A 29 4.94 -24.00 -16.56
C GLU A 29 5.95 -25.08 -16.14
N GLU A 30 6.91 -24.74 -15.28
CA GLU A 30 7.86 -25.70 -14.70
C GLU A 30 7.16 -26.82 -13.93
N MET A 31 6.23 -26.47 -13.03
CA MET A 31 5.48 -27.43 -12.23
C MET A 31 4.62 -28.38 -13.08
N ILE A 32 3.95 -27.87 -14.12
CA ILE A 32 3.16 -28.71 -15.04
C ILE A 32 4.10 -29.63 -15.84
N GLN A 33 5.25 -29.12 -16.28
CA GLN A 33 6.23 -29.90 -17.02
C GLN A 33 6.80 -31.06 -16.19
N GLU A 34 7.12 -30.82 -14.91
CA GLU A 34 7.57 -31.88 -13.99
C GLU A 34 6.54 -33.02 -13.86
N ARG A 35 5.24 -32.69 -13.78
CA ARG A 35 4.16 -33.69 -13.73
C ARG A 35 4.02 -34.47 -15.04
N ILE A 36 4.11 -33.79 -16.18
CA ILE A 36 4.12 -34.45 -17.50
C ILE A 36 5.30 -35.42 -17.61
N ASP A 37 6.49 -34.99 -17.17
CA ASP A 37 7.70 -35.81 -17.20
C ASP A 37 7.58 -37.04 -16.26
N SER A 38 6.75 -36.95 -15.21
CA SER A 38 6.42 -38.06 -14.32
C SER A 38 5.38 -39.04 -14.89
N GLY A 39 4.79 -38.73 -16.05
CA GLY A 39 3.86 -39.59 -16.79
C GLY A 39 2.37 -39.34 -16.49
N GLU A 40 2.02 -38.23 -15.83
CA GLU A 40 0.63 -37.80 -15.65
C GLU A 40 0.03 -37.26 -16.96
N ASP A 41 -1.28 -37.47 -17.17
CA ASP A 41 -1.97 -36.95 -18.35
C ASP A 41 -2.18 -35.43 -18.25
N ILE A 42 -1.98 -34.72 -19.36
CA ILE A 42 -2.03 -33.27 -19.39
C ILE A 42 -3.43 -32.71 -19.11
N ASP A 43 -4.49 -33.38 -19.55
CA ASP A 43 -5.85 -32.89 -19.35
C ASP A 43 -6.28 -33.08 -17.89
N ASP A 44 -5.83 -34.16 -17.26
CA ASP A 44 -6.02 -34.39 -15.82
C ASP A 44 -5.29 -33.31 -15.00
N ILE A 45 -4.01 -33.04 -15.29
CA ILE A 45 -3.24 -32.00 -14.61
C ILE A 45 -3.91 -30.63 -14.75
N LEU A 46 -4.34 -30.25 -15.95
CA LEU A 46 -4.93 -28.94 -16.19
C LEU A 46 -6.34 -28.80 -15.57
N SER A 47 -7.04 -29.90 -15.36
CA SER A 47 -8.35 -29.91 -14.69
C SER A 47 -8.26 -29.62 -13.19
N ASP A 48 -7.13 -29.93 -12.55
CA ASP A 48 -6.86 -29.62 -11.14
C ASP A 48 -6.67 -28.11 -10.89
N TYR A 49 -6.38 -27.33 -11.93
CA TYR A 49 -5.97 -25.94 -11.80
C TYR A 49 -6.93 -24.95 -12.48
N ASP A 50 -7.69 -24.21 -11.68
CA ASP A 50 -8.45 -23.04 -12.17
C ASP A 50 -7.55 -21.78 -12.22
N PRO A 51 -7.32 -21.19 -13.42
CA PRO A 51 -6.56 -19.96 -13.57
C PRO A 51 -7.04 -18.79 -12.71
N LYS A 52 -8.35 -18.70 -12.44
CA LYS A 52 -8.93 -17.64 -11.59
C LYS A 52 -8.58 -17.85 -10.12
N GLU A 53 -8.58 -19.10 -9.67
CA GLU A 53 -8.23 -19.47 -8.31
C GLU A 53 -6.73 -19.28 -8.06
N ILE A 54 -5.89 -19.62 -9.04
CA ILE A 54 -4.45 -19.32 -9.02
C ILE A 54 -4.22 -17.81 -8.90
N ALA A 55 -4.85 -17.00 -9.75
CA ALA A 55 -4.68 -15.56 -9.70
C ALA A 55 -5.14 -14.96 -8.36
N LYS A 56 -6.15 -15.56 -7.72
CA LYS A 56 -6.62 -15.18 -6.39
C LYS A 56 -5.62 -15.58 -5.30
N SER A 57 -5.24 -16.85 -5.22
CA SER A 57 -4.33 -17.39 -4.19
C SER A 57 -2.94 -16.74 -4.24
N MET A 58 -2.41 -16.47 -5.43
CA MET A 58 -1.11 -15.79 -5.60
C MET A 58 -1.13 -14.32 -5.17
N THR A 59 -2.31 -13.72 -4.93
CA THR A 59 -2.42 -12.30 -4.57
C THR A 59 -1.68 -11.98 -3.27
N THR A 60 -1.81 -12.82 -2.24
CA THR A 60 -1.15 -12.58 -0.94
C THR A 60 0.37 -12.69 -1.04
N ASP A 61 0.86 -13.69 -1.76
CA ASP A 61 2.29 -13.94 -1.94
C ASP A 61 2.97 -12.85 -2.77
N VAL A 62 2.36 -12.43 -3.88
CA VAL A 62 2.89 -11.35 -4.72
C VAL A 62 2.87 -10.03 -3.97
N VAL A 63 1.76 -9.69 -3.30
CA VAL A 63 1.64 -8.43 -2.54
C VAL A 63 2.63 -8.39 -1.37
N MET A 64 2.88 -9.52 -0.71
CA MET A 64 3.84 -9.63 0.39
C MET A 64 5.29 -9.46 -0.08
N LYS A 65 5.66 -10.06 -1.22
CA LYS A 65 7.02 -9.99 -1.79
C LYS A 65 7.31 -8.66 -2.48
N ARG A 66 6.29 -7.87 -2.83
CA ARG A 66 6.48 -6.57 -3.49
C ARG A 66 7.19 -5.57 -2.56
N ALA A 67 8.26 -4.96 -3.04
CA ALA A 67 9.07 -3.99 -2.26
C ALA A 67 8.27 -2.75 -1.78
N ASN A 68 7.19 -2.42 -2.48
CA ASN A 68 6.25 -1.34 -2.14
C ASN A 68 6.98 0.00 -1.89
N ASP A 69 7.95 0.32 -2.73
CA ASP A 69 8.86 1.46 -2.54
C ASP A 69 8.30 2.80 -2.99
N THR A 70 7.10 2.87 -3.54
CA THR A 70 6.51 4.13 -3.96
C THR A 70 5.09 4.25 -3.43
N TYR A 71 4.58 5.47 -3.31
CA TYR A 71 3.19 5.68 -2.90
C TYR A 71 2.21 4.93 -3.81
N THR A 72 2.47 4.94 -5.13
CA THR A 72 1.64 4.25 -6.12
C THR A 72 1.65 2.74 -5.95
N THR A 73 2.80 2.14 -5.66
CA THR A 73 2.91 0.69 -5.42
C THR A 73 2.25 0.31 -4.08
N ILE A 74 2.45 1.08 -3.02
CA ILE A 74 1.75 0.90 -1.73
C ILE A 74 0.23 0.98 -1.91
N ALA A 75 -0.27 1.99 -2.62
CA ALA A 75 -1.70 2.16 -2.85
C ALA A 75 -2.29 1.00 -3.67
N LYS A 76 -1.61 0.56 -4.74
CA LYS A 76 -2.05 -0.59 -5.54
C LYS A 76 -2.08 -1.87 -4.71
N SER A 77 -1.01 -2.16 -3.98
CA SER A 77 -0.91 -3.32 -3.08
C SER A 77 -1.96 -3.32 -1.99
N SER A 78 -2.18 -2.16 -1.37
CA SER A 78 -3.20 -1.98 -0.33
C SER A 78 -4.61 -2.23 -0.88
N LYS A 79 -4.92 -1.70 -2.07
CA LYS A 79 -6.21 -1.95 -2.75
C LYS A 79 -6.38 -3.42 -3.09
N GLN A 80 -5.33 -4.08 -3.58
CA GLN A 80 -5.36 -5.51 -3.90
C GLN A 80 -5.63 -6.36 -2.66
N LEU A 81 -4.91 -6.09 -1.58
CA LEU A 81 -5.08 -6.78 -0.31
C LEU A 81 -6.48 -6.54 0.27
N MET A 82 -6.99 -5.32 0.21
CA MET A 82 -8.34 -5.00 0.67
C MET A 82 -9.41 -5.79 -0.11
N LEU A 83 -9.33 -5.80 -1.44
CA LEU A 83 -10.25 -6.58 -2.28
C LEU A 83 -10.15 -8.07 -1.99
N PHE A 84 -8.94 -8.57 -1.76
CA PHE A 84 -8.70 -9.96 -1.40
C PHE A 84 -9.32 -10.33 -0.06
N LEU A 85 -9.09 -9.53 0.99
CA LEU A 85 -9.64 -9.76 2.32
C LEU A 85 -11.17 -9.76 2.35
N LEU A 86 -11.81 -8.98 1.49
CA LEU A 86 -13.28 -8.94 1.36
C LEU A 86 -13.85 -10.06 0.46
N SER A 87 -13.00 -10.77 -0.27
CA SER A 87 -13.45 -11.77 -1.26
C SER A 87 -13.84 -13.13 -0.67
N THR A 88 -13.56 -13.35 0.62
CA THR A 88 -13.83 -14.64 1.29
C THR A 88 -14.51 -14.36 2.63
N PRO A 89 -15.68 -14.99 2.93
CA PRO A 89 -16.45 -14.72 4.16
C PRO A 89 -15.64 -14.80 5.46
N LEU A 90 -14.70 -15.76 5.54
CA LEU A 90 -13.81 -15.95 6.69
C LEU A 90 -12.84 -14.77 6.92
N LEU A 91 -12.46 -14.07 5.85
CA LEU A 91 -11.51 -12.96 5.89
C LEU A 91 -12.19 -11.59 6.04
N ILE A 92 -13.53 -11.51 5.87
CA ILE A 92 -14.28 -10.25 5.98
C ILE A 92 -13.99 -9.48 7.28
N PRO A 93 -13.97 -10.11 8.49
CA PRO A 93 -13.63 -9.39 9.71
C PRO A 93 -12.23 -8.76 9.67
N LEU A 94 -11.28 -9.46 9.06
CA LEU A 94 -9.90 -8.95 8.87
C LEU A 94 -9.88 -7.80 7.85
N GLY A 95 -10.70 -7.89 6.80
CA GLY A 95 -10.92 -6.82 5.83
C GLY A 95 -11.46 -5.53 6.47
N PHE A 96 -12.45 -5.63 7.36
CA PHE A 96 -12.96 -4.47 8.09
C PHE A 96 -11.91 -3.84 9.00
N ALA A 97 -11.15 -4.64 9.75
CA ALA A 97 -10.04 -4.14 10.55
C ALA A 97 -9.01 -3.39 9.70
N TYR A 98 -8.68 -3.93 8.52
CA TYR A 98 -7.78 -3.30 7.57
C TYR A 98 -8.30 -1.93 7.08
N ILE A 99 -9.59 -1.86 6.70
CA ILE A 99 -10.22 -0.62 6.24
C ILE A 99 -10.22 0.46 7.33
N ILE A 100 -10.55 0.09 8.57
CA ILE A 100 -10.55 1.03 9.70
C ILE A 100 -9.15 1.64 9.87
N ILE A 101 -8.10 0.82 9.80
CA ILE A 101 -6.72 1.32 9.92
C ILE A 101 -6.35 2.23 8.74
N LEU A 102 -6.78 1.90 7.52
CA LEU A 102 -6.58 2.78 6.36
C LEU A 102 -7.27 4.14 6.53
N ILE A 103 -8.50 4.16 7.05
CA ILE A 103 -9.23 5.40 7.35
C ILE A 103 -8.46 6.22 8.37
N VAL A 104 -7.98 5.60 9.45
CA VAL A 104 -7.17 6.28 10.48
C VAL A 104 -5.92 6.89 9.88
N PHE A 105 -5.18 6.16 9.02
CA PHE A 105 -4.01 6.70 8.33
C PHE A 105 -4.37 7.87 7.40
N GLY A 106 -5.48 7.77 6.69
CA GLY A 106 -6.02 8.85 5.87
C GLY A 106 -6.35 10.10 6.69
N SER A 107 -7.02 9.93 7.83
CA SER A 107 -7.34 11.03 8.75
C SER A 107 -6.08 11.71 9.27
N ILE A 108 -5.06 10.94 9.69
CA ILE A 108 -3.78 11.49 10.15
C ILE A 108 -3.11 12.32 9.04
N MET A 109 -3.11 11.84 7.80
CA MET A 109 -2.55 12.58 6.66
C MET A 109 -3.27 13.90 6.40
N ILE A 110 -4.60 13.88 6.44
CA ILE A 110 -5.40 15.10 6.28
C ILE A 110 -5.09 16.08 7.42
N SER A 111 -5.03 15.61 8.67
CA SER A 111 -4.66 16.44 9.81
C SER A 111 -3.28 17.06 9.68
N LEU A 112 -2.28 16.31 9.19
CA LEU A 112 -0.93 16.85 8.95
C LEU A 112 -0.94 17.99 7.93
N VAL A 113 -1.65 17.82 6.81
CA VAL A 113 -1.79 18.88 5.79
C VAL A 113 -2.52 20.09 6.37
N SER A 114 -3.59 19.86 7.14
CA SER A 114 -4.34 20.93 7.81
C SER A 114 -3.47 21.72 8.78
N VAL A 115 -2.60 21.06 9.56
CA VAL A 115 -1.69 21.74 10.50
C VAL A 115 -0.68 22.62 9.75
N VAL A 116 -0.08 22.11 8.67
CA VAL A 116 0.84 22.91 7.84
C VAL A 116 0.10 24.11 7.24
N PHE A 117 -1.08 23.90 6.68
CA PHE A 117 -1.88 24.98 6.10
C PHE A 117 -2.30 26.02 7.16
N ALA A 118 -2.80 25.58 8.32
CA ALA A 118 -3.15 26.46 9.43
C ALA A 118 -1.94 27.28 9.91
N SER A 119 -0.75 26.67 9.96
CA SER A 119 0.47 27.38 10.35
C SER A 119 0.86 28.47 9.35
N LEU A 120 0.67 28.26 8.05
CA LEU A 120 0.87 29.29 7.02
C LEU A 120 -0.10 30.47 7.19
N VAL A 121 -1.39 30.17 7.41
CA VAL A 121 -2.41 31.20 7.65
C VAL A 121 -2.12 31.98 8.92
N ALA A 122 -1.73 31.29 10.00
CA ALA A 122 -1.34 31.92 11.26
C ALA A 122 -0.13 32.84 11.07
N MET A 123 0.85 32.44 10.26
CA MET A 123 2.03 33.25 9.97
C MET A 123 1.64 34.58 9.28
N ILE A 124 0.74 34.54 8.30
CA ILE A 124 0.19 35.75 7.67
C ILE A 124 -0.53 36.63 8.69
N GLY A 125 -1.33 36.03 9.58
CA GLY A 125 -2.01 36.75 10.65
C GLY A 125 -1.05 37.46 11.61
N ILE A 126 0.06 36.81 11.96
CA ILE A 126 1.12 37.41 12.79
C ILE A 126 1.72 38.62 12.07
N PHE A 127 2.05 38.52 10.78
CA PHE A 127 2.60 39.65 10.01
C PHE A 127 1.66 40.85 9.95
N ILE A 128 0.36 40.63 9.77
CA ILE A 128 -0.65 41.71 9.74
C ILE A 128 -0.71 42.41 11.11
N ASN A 129 -0.75 41.64 12.20
CA ASN A 129 -0.77 42.19 13.56
C ASN A 129 0.52 42.95 13.89
N MET A 130 1.67 42.48 13.42
CA MET A 130 2.95 43.15 13.62
C MET A 130 3.00 44.54 12.97
N TYR A 131 2.41 44.69 11.78
CA TYR A 131 2.36 45.99 11.11
C TYR A 131 1.49 47.02 11.86
N GLN A 132 0.51 46.55 12.64
CA GLN A 132 -0.44 47.40 13.36
C GLN A 132 -0.06 47.68 14.83
N SER A 133 0.88 46.92 15.40
CA SER A 133 1.15 46.90 16.84
C SER A 133 2.13 47.97 17.33
N GLY A 134 2.68 48.80 16.44
CA GLY A 134 3.60 49.88 16.81
C GLY A 134 4.94 49.39 17.38
N LEU A 135 5.28 48.11 17.17
CA LEU A 135 6.52 47.50 17.62
C LEU A 135 7.75 48.15 16.97
N GLY A 136 8.85 48.18 17.71
CA GLY A 136 10.15 48.62 17.22
C GLY A 136 10.72 47.66 16.17
N GLN A 137 11.57 48.17 15.29
CA GLN A 137 12.15 47.40 14.18
C GLN A 137 12.90 46.13 14.64
N ASN A 138 13.56 46.20 15.81
CA ASN A 138 14.29 45.06 16.38
C ASN A 138 13.34 43.94 16.83
N GLU A 139 12.20 44.29 17.42
CA GLU A 139 11.18 43.34 17.88
C GLU A 139 10.52 42.65 16.70
N ILE A 140 10.25 43.41 15.63
CA ILE A 140 9.73 42.89 14.37
C ILE A 140 10.69 41.85 13.79
N LEU A 141 11.98 42.19 13.66
CA LEU A 141 12.98 41.26 13.13
C LEU A 141 13.12 39.99 13.99
N ALA A 142 13.04 40.11 15.31
CA ALA A 142 13.11 38.96 16.22
C ALA A 142 11.92 38.00 16.03
N ILE A 143 10.69 38.53 15.94
CA ILE A 143 9.48 37.70 15.76
C ILE A 143 9.50 36.98 14.41
N ILE A 144 9.96 37.65 13.35
CA ILE A 144 10.11 37.03 12.02
C ILE A 144 11.10 35.86 12.08
N GLY A 145 12.26 36.08 12.71
CA GLY A 145 13.27 35.05 12.89
C GLY A 145 12.72 33.83 13.63
N VAL A 146 12.05 34.04 14.76
CA VAL A 146 11.44 32.95 15.54
C VAL A 146 10.35 32.23 14.74
N SER A 147 9.50 32.95 14.03
CA SER A 147 8.42 32.37 13.22
C SER A 147 8.97 31.46 12.12
N LEU A 148 10.04 31.88 11.44
CA LEU A 148 10.69 31.06 10.41
C LEU A 148 11.33 29.79 10.99
N ILE A 149 11.95 29.87 12.17
CA ILE A 149 12.53 28.71 12.86
C ILE A 149 11.42 27.72 13.22
N VAL A 150 10.35 28.19 13.87
CA VAL A 150 9.22 27.34 14.27
C VAL A 150 8.57 26.69 13.04
N PHE A 151 8.36 27.44 11.96
CA PHE A 151 7.79 26.92 10.73
C PHE A 151 8.69 25.87 10.07
N SER A 152 10.01 26.10 10.07
CA SER A 152 10.99 25.12 9.55
C SER A 152 10.97 23.82 10.36
N PHE A 153 10.91 23.92 11.70
CA PHE A 153 10.76 22.76 12.57
C PHE A 153 9.46 21.99 12.30
N LEU A 154 8.36 22.71 12.11
CA LEU A 154 7.06 22.10 11.80
C LEU A 154 7.12 21.32 10.48
N ILE A 155 7.73 21.86 9.43
CA ILE A 155 7.93 21.14 8.16
C ILE A 155 8.75 19.87 8.37
N LEU A 156 9.86 19.94 9.11
CA LEU A 156 10.71 18.78 9.39
C LEU A 156 9.93 17.68 10.13
N ILE A 157 9.15 18.05 11.14
CA ILE A 157 8.28 17.11 11.88
C ILE A 157 7.26 16.47 10.93
N THR A 158 6.62 17.25 10.07
CA THR A 158 5.66 16.72 9.08
C THR A 158 6.31 15.74 8.11
N LEU A 159 7.50 16.03 7.60
CA LEU A 159 8.25 15.13 6.72
C LEU A 159 8.61 13.82 7.43
N TRP A 160 9.05 13.91 8.69
CA TRP A 160 9.39 12.75 9.50
C TRP A 160 8.15 11.87 9.77
N LEU A 161 7.02 12.47 10.15
CA LEU A 161 5.76 11.77 10.35
C LEU A 161 5.23 11.14 9.05
N TYR A 162 5.36 11.84 7.92
CA TYR A 162 5.02 11.28 6.61
C TYR A 162 5.84 10.02 6.30
N GLN A 163 7.14 10.05 6.57
CA GLN A 163 8.00 8.90 6.38
C GLN A 163 7.65 7.75 7.34
N ALA A 164 7.31 8.06 8.60
CA ALA A 164 6.86 7.08 9.58
C ALA A 164 5.57 6.38 9.10
N ILE A 165 4.58 7.14 8.63
CA ILE A 165 3.32 6.57 8.12
C ILE A 165 3.57 5.69 6.90
N ARG A 166 4.47 6.09 5.99
CA ARG A 166 4.84 5.25 4.85
C ARG A 166 5.46 3.92 5.27
N ARG A 167 6.32 3.90 6.29
CA ARG A 167 6.89 2.67 6.86
C ARG A 167 5.81 1.80 7.51
N LEU A 168 4.91 2.42 8.28
CA LEU A 168 3.78 1.73 8.90
C LEU A 168 2.83 1.12 7.87
N ALA A 169 2.53 1.83 6.78
CA ALA A 169 1.70 1.32 5.70
C ALA A 169 2.31 0.08 5.02
N LYS A 170 3.64 0.07 4.78
CA LYS A 170 4.34 -1.12 4.28
C LYS A 170 4.23 -2.30 5.27
N SER A 171 4.49 -2.03 6.55
CA SER A 171 4.40 -3.04 7.60
C SER A 171 2.98 -3.61 7.74
N LEU A 172 1.97 -2.76 7.59
CA LEU A 172 0.55 -3.15 7.62
C LEU A 172 0.24 -4.12 6.47
N ILE A 173 0.65 -3.80 5.25
CA ILE A 173 0.47 -4.68 4.09
C ILE A 173 1.11 -6.05 4.36
N GLN A 174 2.36 -6.07 4.83
CA GLN A 174 3.05 -7.33 5.12
C GLN A 174 2.36 -8.14 6.22
N PHE A 175 1.94 -7.48 7.31
CA PHE A 175 1.26 -8.13 8.42
C PHE A 175 -0.08 -8.74 8.02
N PHE A 176 -0.91 -7.98 7.30
CA PHE A 176 -2.23 -8.45 6.86
C PHE A 176 -2.13 -9.48 5.74
N SER A 177 -1.15 -9.38 4.83
CA SER A 177 -0.88 -10.44 3.85
C SER A 177 -0.48 -11.74 4.54
N LYS A 178 0.38 -11.69 5.56
CA LYS A 178 0.78 -12.86 6.34
C LYS A 178 -0.40 -13.48 7.09
N LEU A 179 -1.20 -12.67 7.77
CA LEU A 179 -2.39 -13.15 8.48
C LEU A 179 -3.44 -13.77 7.54
N ALA A 180 -3.61 -13.20 6.34
CA ALA A 180 -4.51 -13.74 5.34
C ALA A 180 -4.04 -15.12 4.88
N LYS A 181 -2.74 -15.27 4.59
CA LYS A 181 -2.12 -16.55 4.22
C LYS A 181 -2.27 -17.61 5.31
N ASP A 182 -1.99 -17.25 6.58
CA ASP A 182 -2.12 -18.17 7.72
C ASP A 182 -3.56 -18.64 7.96
N LYS A 183 -4.56 -17.84 7.56
CA LYS A 183 -5.98 -18.23 7.65
C LYS A 183 -6.48 -19.04 6.46
N GLU A 184 -5.89 -18.87 5.28
CA GLU A 184 -6.20 -19.71 4.11
C GLU A 184 -5.63 -21.11 4.25
N GLY A 185 -4.42 -21.27 4.79
CA GLY A 185 -3.80 -22.59 5.03
C GLY A 185 -4.45 -23.43 6.14
N LYS A 186 -5.48 -22.90 6.82
CA LYS A 186 -6.30 -23.64 7.80
C LYS A 186 -7.62 -24.17 7.20
N ARG A 187 -7.79 -24.06 5.88
CA ARG A 187 -8.88 -24.69 5.13
C ARG A 187 -8.56 -26.14 4.79
#